data_AF-A0A382C366-F1
#
_entry.id   AF-A0A382C366-F1
#
_cell.length_a   1.000
_cell.length_b   1.000
_cell.length_c   1.000
_cell.angle_alpha   90.00
_cell.angle_beta   90.00
_cell.angle_gamma   90.00
#
_symmetry.space_group_name_H-M   'P 1'
#
loop_
_entity.id
_entity.type
_entity.pdbx_description
1 polymer ?
#
loop_
_entity_poly.entity_id
_entity_poly.type
_entity_poly.pdbx_seq_one_letter_code
_entity_poly.pdbx_strand_id
1 'polypeptide(L)'
;MKKTLLLALALIAVVPVALDAQVRRPFRVGVIRYKTDELVRDTYTPFAQYLAGELGTVAELTILPVELVPGEEIDDEAIPAGEELAYMLSQGEFDLGIFKPFPYLQAKIDHPELEVFATHLIEGAPTYLGAIFVRADSGIETLADLRGRSFVFTKETSTSGYRYPRGVLREHEIDIDEDFSEYNFSNNHVESLQRVLSGDIDGTAVDHSAFYELSEEERGLLRKLEEYEVPYQAYVLSPAIGDDERNQIESSMFDAHRTSMTRSRLFNNGLGIESWVSRADLDYNSLRRYLGIMRSKPSLMVTLQTMASAEASLAQRGDLLDALQQDLVAELALTQRFLEVSEGTTGAEHIVTVNLSMIDDRLTCRTSLDGQRIDSFECTDMLQERLARRTAVEVLSALPLGDHLQHNGERWFFTHGRNDGIQPETYQFSVETSTGSVIELAAGAVEEVTRLNTYFAEDPLFERGMTVMATYDVDLQDVQQETESQLPGFWNNLDNRWGVIGLGIALLTGILGTYIGSKKRRIFRNLLDESNELVMNLLEGKTDLDRLLREQGEKIGELLHHGDITENQFLILNHRLEEIREVVKRLFTDESLQAPEVMSGLREILGDGKITEREYRQLLHLVDRAGEQQEV
;
A
#
# COMPACT_ATOMS: atom_id res chain seq x y z
N MET A 1 -47.33 8.32 -88.62
CA MET A 1 -47.07 9.51 -87.78
C MET A 1 -47.18 9.11 -86.31
N LYS A 2 -46.03 9.23 -85.61
CA LYS A 2 -45.75 9.36 -84.17
C LYS A 2 -46.71 8.72 -83.13
N LYS A 3 -46.22 7.63 -82.52
CA LYS A 3 -46.58 7.17 -81.17
C LYS A 3 -45.82 8.03 -80.15
N THR A 4 -46.49 8.57 -79.15
CA THR A 4 -45.84 9.29 -78.05
C THR A 4 -45.92 8.41 -76.80
N LEU A 5 -44.76 7.91 -76.39
CA LEU A 5 -44.52 7.11 -75.19
C LEU A 5 -44.25 8.10 -74.03
N LEU A 6 -45.06 8.05 -72.98
CA LEU A 6 -44.79 8.75 -71.72
C LEU A 6 -43.77 7.93 -70.92
N LEU A 7 -42.57 8.48 -70.76
CA LEU A 7 -41.50 7.91 -69.93
C LEU A 7 -41.68 8.43 -68.50
N ALA A 8 -42.03 7.56 -67.56
CA ALA A 8 -42.01 7.87 -66.14
C ALA A 8 -40.56 7.75 -65.63
N LEU A 9 -39.93 8.87 -65.30
CA LEU A 9 -38.63 8.90 -64.62
C LEU A 9 -38.87 8.62 -63.13
N ALA A 10 -38.51 7.43 -62.66
CA ALA A 10 -38.41 7.15 -61.23
C ALA A 10 -37.11 7.78 -60.71
N LEU A 11 -37.25 8.85 -59.93
CA LEU A 11 -36.15 9.49 -59.22
C LEU A 11 -35.78 8.60 -58.01
N ILE A 12 -34.72 7.79 -58.12
CA ILE A 12 -34.14 7.10 -56.97
C ILE A 12 -33.37 8.16 -56.16
N ALA A 13 -33.93 8.56 -55.02
CA ALA A 13 -33.22 9.38 -54.05
C ALA A 13 -32.11 8.51 -53.43
N VAL A 14 -30.88 8.70 -53.89
CA VAL A 14 -29.69 8.21 -53.18
C VAL A 14 -29.49 9.14 -51.99
N VAL A 15 -29.94 8.70 -50.82
CA VAL A 15 -29.56 9.34 -49.55
C VAL A 15 -28.07 9.04 -49.37
N PRO A 16 -27.17 10.04 -49.30
CA PRO A 16 -25.80 9.78 -48.93
C PRO A 16 -25.81 9.36 -47.46
N VAL A 17 -25.60 8.08 -47.21
CA VAL A 17 -25.16 7.64 -45.89
C VAL A 17 -23.76 8.22 -45.74
N ALA A 18 -23.66 9.31 -44.98
CA ALA A 18 -22.36 9.77 -44.49
C ALA A 18 -21.85 8.67 -43.57
N LEU A 19 -21.01 7.78 -44.10
CA LEU A 19 -20.11 6.98 -43.27
C LEU A 19 -19.13 7.99 -42.68
N ASP A 20 -19.40 8.44 -41.46
CA ASP A 20 -18.43 9.19 -40.68
C ASP A 20 -17.34 8.20 -40.27
N ALA A 21 -16.42 7.93 -41.19
CA ALA A 21 -15.22 7.17 -40.89
C ALA A 21 -14.31 8.10 -40.10
N GLN A 22 -14.63 8.28 -38.82
CA GLN A 22 -13.71 8.84 -37.84
C GLN A 22 -12.45 7.99 -37.91
N VAL A 23 -11.37 8.54 -38.47
CA VAL A 23 -10.08 7.85 -38.56
C VAL A 23 -9.61 7.68 -37.12
N ARG A 24 -9.87 6.51 -36.54
CA ARG A 24 -9.39 6.17 -35.20
C ARG A 24 -7.88 6.16 -35.25
N ARG A 25 -7.26 6.84 -34.28
CA ARG A 25 -5.80 6.84 -34.13
C ARG A 25 -5.32 5.39 -33.94
N PRO A 26 -4.11 5.02 -34.40
CA PRO A 26 -3.56 3.70 -34.14
C PRO A 26 -3.52 3.40 -32.64
N PHE A 27 -3.73 2.13 -32.29
CA PHE A 27 -3.45 1.59 -30.97
C PHE A 27 -1.95 1.37 -30.85
N ARG A 28 -1.28 2.18 -30.04
CA ARG A 28 0.19 2.26 -29.95
C ARG A 28 0.67 1.46 -28.73
N VAL A 29 1.49 0.46 -28.97
CA VAL A 29 2.04 -0.42 -27.95
C VAL A 29 3.54 -0.18 -27.83
N GLY A 30 4.01 0.16 -26.63
CA GLY A 30 5.42 0.26 -26.29
C GLY A 30 5.88 -0.96 -25.50
N VAL A 31 7.01 -1.55 -25.87
CA VAL A 31 7.62 -2.67 -25.14
C VAL A 31 9.11 -2.44 -24.95
N ILE A 32 9.60 -2.65 -23.73
CA ILE A 32 11.03 -2.62 -23.43
C ILE A 32 11.70 -3.81 -24.12
N ARG A 33 12.85 -3.63 -24.79
CA ARG A 33 13.61 -4.75 -25.35
C ARG A 33 14.20 -5.61 -24.23
N TYR A 34 13.84 -6.89 -24.17
CA TYR A 34 14.45 -7.87 -23.25
C TYR A 34 14.80 -9.22 -23.89
N LYS A 35 14.43 -9.40 -25.15
CA LYS A 35 14.89 -10.50 -26.01
C LYS A 35 15.20 -9.90 -27.38
N THR A 36 15.56 -10.74 -28.35
CA THR A 36 15.83 -10.29 -29.71
C THR A 36 14.60 -9.56 -30.28
N ASP A 37 14.83 -8.54 -31.11
CA ASP A 37 13.74 -7.80 -31.75
C ASP A 37 12.81 -8.74 -32.53
N GLU A 38 13.36 -9.80 -33.13
CA GLU A 38 12.58 -10.85 -33.81
C GLU A 38 11.63 -11.54 -32.83
N LEU A 39 12.12 -12.05 -31.70
CA LEU A 39 11.30 -12.76 -30.72
C LEU A 39 10.23 -11.86 -30.09
N VAL A 40 10.58 -10.62 -29.78
CA VAL A 40 9.64 -9.61 -29.25
C VAL A 40 8.59 -9.26 -30.31
N ARG A 41 8.97 -9.02 -31.57
CA ARG A 41 8.02 -8.70 -32.65
C ARG A 41 7.08 -9.87 -32.94
N ASP A 42 7.61 -11.08 -33.06
CA ASP A 42 6.82 -12.28 -33.38
C ASP A 42 5.78 -12.58 -32.28
N THR A 43 6.09 -12.23 -31.03
CA THR A 43 5.16 -12.42 -29.92
C THR A 43 4.15 -11.27 -29.80
N TYR A 44 4.59 -10.02 -29.80
CA TYR A 44 3.72 -8.89 -29.47
C TYR A 44 3.00 -8.26 -30.66
N THR A 45 3.47 -8.48 -31.90
CA THR A 45 2.78 -7.93 -33.09
C THR A 45 1.39 -8.56 -33.29
N PRO A 46 1.21 -9.90 -33.24
CA PRO A 46 -0.11 -10.52 -33.35
C PRO A 46 -1.05 -10.06 -32.23
N PHE A 47 -0.52 -9.90 -31.02
CA PHE A 47 -1.24 -9.40 -29.86
C PHE A 47 -1.74 -7.95 -30.06
N ALA A 48 -0.85 -7.04 -30.42
CA ALA A 48 -1.23 -5.64 -30.66
C ALA A 48 -2.27 -5.53 -31.79
N GLN A 49 -2.10 -6.31 -32.87
CA GLN A 49 -3.07 -6.37 -33.97
C GLN A 49 -4.43 -6.92 -33.55
N TYR A 50 -4.45 -7.91 -32.65
CA TYR A 50 -5.68 -8.47 -32.12
C TYR A 50 -6.46 -7.41 -31.34
N LEU A 51 -5.83 -6.74 -30.38
CA LEU A 51 -6.48 -5.67 -29.61
C LEU A 51 -6.92 -4.51 -30.49
N ALA A 52 -6.08 -4.07 -31.43
CA ALA A 52 -6.46 -3.03 -32.39
C ALA A 52 -7.69 -3.44 -33.22
N GLY A 53 -7.79 -4.71 -33.60
CA GLY A 53 -8.95 -5.25 -34.31
C GLY A 53 -10.23 -5.19 -33.49
N GLU A 54 -10.18 -5.54 -32.21
CA GLU A 54 -11.31 -5.41 -31.27
C GLU A 54 -11.73 -3.94 -31.12
N LEU A 55 -10.75 -3.03 -31.06
CA LEU A 55 -10.96 -1.58 -30.99
C LEU A 55 -11.36 -0.94 -32.33
N GLY A 56 -11.43 -1.70 -33.42
CA GLY A 56 -11.75 -1.18 -34.75
C GLY A 56 -10.71 -0.18 -35.29
N THR A 57 -9.44 -0.34 -34.92
CA THR A 57 -8.29 0.47 -35.36
C THR A 57 -7.15 -0.40 -35.89
N VAL A 58 -5.98 0.20 -36.13
CA VAL A 58 -4.73 -0.49 -36.52
C VAL A 58 -3.70 -0.40 -35.39
N ALA A 59 -2.80 -1.36 -35.33
CA ALA A 59 -1.76 -1.42 -34.30
C ALA A 59 -0.44 -0.79 -34.76
N GLU A 60 0.26 -0.15 -33.84
CA GLU A 60 1.66 0.25 -33.98
C GLU A 60 2.45 -0.30 -32.79
N LEU A 61 3.48 -1.12 -33.05
CA LEU A 61 4.35 -1.69 -32.02
C LEU A 61 5.73 -1.03 -32.08
N THR A 62 6.13 -0.41 -30.97
CA THR A 62 7.45 0.19 -30.78
C THR A 62 8.22 -0.61 -29.74
N ILE A 63 9.41 -1.09 -30.13
CA ILE A 63 10.36 -1.72 -29.23
C ILE A 63 11.34 -0.62 -28.80
N LEU A 64 11.34 -0.28 -27.51
CA LEU A 64 12.28 0.70 -26.97
C LEU A 64 13.67 0.06 -26.87
N PRO A 65 14.71 0.70 -27.43
CA PRO A 65 16.03 0.14 -27.46
C PRO A 65 16.66 0.13 -26.06
N VAL A 66 17.47 -0.88 -25.83
CA VAL A 66 18.43 -0.94 -24.72
C VAL A 66 19.84 -0.97 -25.30
N GLU A 67 20.81 -0.32 -24.67
CA GLU A 67 22.21 -0.38 -25.09
C GLU A 67 22.70 -1.84 -25.10
N LEU A 68 23.13 -2.32 -26.26
CA LEU A 68 23.61 -3.69 -26.43
C LEU A 68 25.14 -3.70 -26.39
N VAL A 69 25.70 -4.47 -25.45
CA VAL A 69 27.12 -4.81 -25.44
C VAL A 69 27.32 -6.11 -26.22
N PRO A 70 28.16 -6.14 -27.28
CA PRO A 70 28.39 -7.35 -28.06
C PRO A 70 28.95 -8.51 -27.22
N GLY A 71 28.32 -9.69 -27.33
CA GLY A 71 28.73 -10.89 -26.60
C GLY A 71 28.06 -11.07 -25.24
N GLU A 72 27.26 -10.09 -24.80
CA GLU A 72 26.47 -10.20 -23.57
C GLU A 72 25.02 -10.62 -23.85
N GLU A 73 24.38 -11.20 -22.83
CA GLU A 73 22.91 -11.30 -22.82
C GLU A 73 22.30 -9.89 -22.92
N ILE A 74 21.18 -9.75 -23.62
CA ILE A 74 20.53 -8.45 -23.83
C ILE A 74 20.30 -7.80 -22.47
N ASP A 75 20.78 -6.57 -22.28
CA ASP A 75 20.66 -5.87 -20.99
C ASP A 75 19.19 -5.73 -20.63
N ASP A 76 18.85 -6.42 -19.58
CA ASP A 76 17.52 -6.92 -19.35
C ASP A 76 16.66 -5.89 -18.63
N GLU A 77 17.24 -4.90 -17.94
CA GLU A 77 16.51 -3.92 -17.13
C GLU A 77 17.10 -2.53 -17.26
N ALA A 78 17.31 -2.07 -18.50
CA ALA A 78 17.72 -0.69 -18.72
C ALA A 78 16.64 0.26 -18.21
N ILE A 79 16.88 0.74 -16.99
CA ILE A 79 16.15 1.82 -16.32
C ILE A 79 15.85 2.96 -17.29
N PRO A 80 16.79 3.42 -18.16
CA PRO A 80 16.48 4.49 -19.11
C PRO A 80 15.33 4.18 -20.08
N ALA A 81 15.24 2.94 -20.59
CA ALA A 81 14.16 2.54 -21.48
C ALA A 81 12.83 2.40 -20.73
N GLY A 82 12.90 2.00 -19.45
CA GLY A 82 11.76 1.99 -18.54
C GLY A 82 11.20 3.38 -18.27
N GLU A 83 12.07 4.31 -17.90
CA GLU A 83 11.75 5.73 -17.67
C GLU A 83 11.17 6.38 -18.93
N GLU A 84 11.76 6.11 -20.10
CA GLU A 84 11.24 6.61 -21.38
C GLU A 84 9.84 6.06 -21.69
N LEU A 85 9.63 4.75 -21.53
CA LEU A 85 8.31 4.14 -21.74
C LEU A 85 7.27 4.71 -20.76
N ALA A 86 7.62 4.86 -19.48
CA ALA A 86 6.76 5.43 -18.46
C ALA A 86 6.35 6.87 -18.78
N TYR A 87 7.34 7.71 -19.13
CA TYR A 87 7.10 9.08 -19.54
C TYR A 87 6.17 9.14 -20.76
N MET A 88 6.48 8.41 -21.83
CA MET A 88 5.65 8.39 -23.04
C MET A 88 4.23 7.87 -22.77
N LEU A 89 4.07 6.87 -21.91
CA LEU A 89 2.76 6.33 -21.54
C LEU A 89 1.94 7.35 -20.72
N SER A 90 2.57 8.05 -19.78
CA SER A 90 1.93 9.12 -18.97
C SER A 90 1.44 10.29 -19.85
N GLN A 91 2.16 10.60 -20.92
CA GLN A 91 1.80 11.65 -21.88
C GLN A 91 0.76 11.18 -22.93
N GLY A 92 0.35 9.91 -22.89
CA GLY A 92 -0.55 9.32 -23.89
C GLY A 92 0.10 9.20 -25.28
N GLU A 93 1.42 9.04 -25.35
CA GLU A 93 2.13 8.71 -26.60
C GLU A 93 2.06 7.22 -26.94
N PHE A 94 1.97 6.37 -25.91
CA PHE A 94 1.54 4.97 -26.01
C PHE A 94 0.18 4.78 -25.37
N ASP A 95 -0.53 3.74 -25.80
CA ASP A 95 -1.80 3.30 -25.23
C ASP A 95 -1.57 2.16 -24.24
N LEU A 96 -0.65 1.26 -24.56
CA LEU A 96 -0.25 0.13 -23.73
C LEU A 96 1.28 0.08 -23.61
N GLY A 97 1.77 0.03 -22.38
CA GLY A 97 3.17 -0.24 -22.05
C GLY A 97 3.35 -1.65 -21.51
N ILE A 98 4.39 -2.35 -21.98
CA ILE A 98 4.80 -3.67 -21.48
C ILE A 98 6.16 -3.51 -20.82
N PHE A 99 6.13 -3.48 -19.49
CA PHE A 99 7.30 -3.28 -18.65
C PHE A 99 7.82 -4.61 -18.12
N LYS A 100 9.12 -4.66 -17.87
CA LYS A 100 9.65 -5.61 -16.88
C LYS A 100 9.32 -5.15 -15.46
N PRO A 101 9.30 -6.08 -14.48
CA PRO A 101 8.90 -5.75 -13.10
C PRO A 101 9.69 -4.57 -12.50
N PHE A 102 11.03 -4.58 -12.61
CA PHE A 102 11.84 -3.52 -12.01
C PHE A 102 11.64 -2.14 -12.67
N PRO A 103 11.73 -2.00 -14.02
CA PRO A 103 11.33 -0.77 -14.69
C PRO A 103 9.91 -0.28 -14.35
N TYR A 104 8.95 -1.19 -14.20
CA TYR A 104 7.59 -0.82 -13.76
C TYR A 104 7.57 -0.23 -12.35
N LEU A 105 8.29 -0.83 -11.40
CA LEU A 105 8.35 -0.32 -10.04
C LEU A 105 8.94 1.09 -9.96
N GLN A 106 9.96 1.38 -10.77
CA GLN A 106 10.51 2.73 -10.87
C GLN A 106 9.50 3.67 -11.54
N ALA A 107 8.88 3.24 -12.65
CA ALA A 107 7.82 3.99 -13.32
C ALA A 107 6.69 4.37 -12.37
N LYS A 108 6.27 3.46 -11.48
CA LYS A 108 5.22 3.71 -10.49
C LYS A 108 5.60 4.77 -9.45
N ILE A 109 6.88 4.87 -9.10
CA ILE A 109 7.38 5.91 -8.18
C ILE A 109 7.33 7.29 -8.87
N ASP A 110 7.79 7.36 -10.11
CA ASP A 110 7.90 8.61 -10.86
C ASP A 110 6.57 9.07 -11.46
N HIS A 111 5.68 8.12 -11.75
CA HIS A 111 4.36 8.28 -12.35
C HIS A 111 3.30 7.48 -11.58
N PRO A 112 2.82 7.97 -10.42
CA PRO A 112 1.85 7.26 -9.57
C PRO A 112 0.53 6.93 -10.26
N GLU A 113 0.16 7.65 -11.32
CA GLU A 113 -1.05 7.42 -12.12
C GLU A 113 -0.98 6.19 -13.04
N LEU A 114 0.20 5.62 -13.23
CA LEU A 114 0.37 4.39 -14.00
C LEU A 114 0.02 3.18 -13.13
N GLU A 115 -0.94 2.38 -13.59
CA GLU A 115 -1.39 1.16 -12.91
C GLU A 115 -1.20 -0.07 -13.80
N VAL A 116 -0.54 -1.08 -13.26
CA VAL A 116 -0.58 -2.43 -13.84
C VAL A 116 -2.00 -2.97 -13.73
N PHE A 117 -2.48 -3.61 -14.79
CA PHE A 117 -3.79 -4.27 -14.80
C PHE A 117 -3.69 -5.77 -15.14
N ALA A 118 -2.58 -6.19 -15.74
CA ALA A 118 -2.40 -7.56 -16.19
C ALA A 118 -0.94 -8.01 -16.15
N THR A 119 -0.78 -9.33 -16.08
CA THR A 119 0.44 -10.06 -16.42
C THR A 119 0.10 -11.27 -17.30
N HIS A 120 1.10 -11.99 -17.79
CA HIS A 120 0.89 -13.19 -18.60
C HIS A 120 1.21 -14.47 -17.83
N LEU A 121 0.61 -15.57 -18.26
CA LEU A 121 0.91 -16.91 -17.79
C LEU A 121 1.80 -17.66 -18.78
N ILE A 122 2.83 -18.30 -18.24
CA ILE A 122 3.66 -19.31 -18.93
C ILE A 122 3.55 -20.58 -18.09
N GLU A 123 3.21 -21.70 -18.73
CA GLU A 123 2.96 -22.98 -18.03
C GLU A 123 1.97 -22.85 -16.86
N GLY A 124 0.99 -21.95 -16.99
CA GLY A 124 -0.01 -21.66 -15.96
C GLY A 124 0.43 -20.74 -14.81
N ALA A 125 1.69 -20.26 -14.78
CA ALA A 125 2.22 -19.44 -13.70
C ALA A 125 2.44 -17.96 -14.12
N PRO A 126 2.13 -16.97 -13.26
CA PRO A 126 2.39 -15.53 -13.50
C PRO A 126 3.80 -15.09 -13.09
N THR A 127 4.63 -16.04 -12.65
CA THR A 127 6.00 -15.83 -12.18
C THR A 127 6.94 -16.86 -12.83
N TYR A 128 8.22 -16.52 -12.88
CA TYR A 128 9.30 -17.46 -13.17
C TYR A 128 10.19 -17.62 -11.93
N LEU A 129 11.08 -18.60 -11.97
CA LEU A 129 11.95 -18.92 -10.83
C LEU A 129 13.35 -18.36 -11.04
N GLY A 130 13.88 -17.66 -10.05
CA GLY A 130 15.30 -17.44 -9.87
C GLY A 130 15.85 -18.37 -8.79
N ALA A 131 17.14 -18.67 -8.82
CA ALA A 131 17.73 -19.62 -7.88
C ALA A 131 19.20 -19.31 -7.55
N ILE A 132 19.58 -19.63 -6.32
CA ILE A 132 20.97 -19.59 -5.84
C ILE A 132 21.55 -21.00 -5.89
N PHE A 133 22.67 -21.15 -6.60
CA PHE A 133 23.35 -22.43 -6.80
C PHE A 133 24.79 -22.40 -6.26
N VAL A 134 25.23 -23.55 -5.78
CA VAL A 134 26.62 -23.85 -5.42
C VAL A 134 27.01 -25.21 -5.99
N ARG A 135 28.29 -25.58 -5.96
CA ARG A 135 28.68 -26.97 -6.24
C ARG A 135 28.15 -27.90 -5.16
N ALA A 136 27.64 -29.06 -5.57
CA ALA A 136 27.10 -30.06 -4.66
C ALA A 136 28.14 -30.63 -3.67
N ASP A 137 29.42 -30.63 -4.05
CA ASP A 137 30.57 -31.13 -3.27
C ASP A 137 31.34 -30.03 -2.51
N SER A 138 30.85 -28.78 -2.50
CA SER A 138 31.50 -27.63 -1.84
C SER A 138 31.47 -27.67 -0.31
N GLY A 139 30.57 -28.47 0.26
CA GLY A 139 30.26 -28.45 1.69
C GLY A 139 29.38 -27.27 2.13
N ILE A 140 28.86 -26.47 1.19
CA ILE A 140 27.91 -25.39 1.43
C ILE A 140 26.50 -25.97 1.32
N GLU A 141 25.72 -25.93 2.40
CA GLU A 141 24.40 -26.57 2.46
C GLU A 141 23.26 -25.57 2.66
N THR A 142 23.56 -24.41 3.23
CA THR A 142 22.61 -23.34 3.53
C THR A 142 23.10 -21.99 3.00
N LEU A 143 22.22 -20.99 2.92
CA LEU A 143 22.65 -19.63 2.57
C LEU A 143 23.65 -19.06 3.58
N ALA A 144 23.54 -19.39 4.87
CA ALA A 144 24.46 -18.92 5.89
C ALA A 144 25.91 -19.40 5.66
N ASP A 145 26.09 -20.55 5.00
CA ASP A 145 27.41 -21.11 4.66
C ASP A 145 28.13 -20.32 3.54
N LEU A 146 27.44 -19.39 2.88
CA LEU A 146 28.03 -18.48 1.89
C LEU A 146 28.85 -17.35 2.54
N ARG A 147 28.77 -17.14 3.85
CA ARG A 147 29.63 -16.16 4.54
C ARG A 147 31.10 -16.54 4.39
N GLY A 148 31.91 -15.60 3.94
CA GLY A 148 33.32 -15.73 3.62
C GLY A 148 33.62 -16.46 2.31
N ARG A 149 32.61 -16.72 1.46
CA ARG A 149 32.76 -17.40 0.17
C ARG A 149 32.75 -16.41 -1.00
N SER A 150 33.23 -16.87 -2.15
CA SER A 150 33.17 -16.08 -3.38
C SER A 150 31.82 -16.25 -4.08
N PHE A 151 31.30 -15.19 -4.69
CA PHE A 151 30.00 -15.22 -5.37
C PHE A 151 30.06 -14.57 -6.75
N VAL A 152 29.30 -15.08 -7.71
CA VAL A 152 29.16 -14.45 -9.03
C VAL A 152 27.69 -14.19 -9.31
N PHE A 153 27.36 -12.92 -9.50
CA PHE A 153 26.04 -12.50 -9.95
C PHE A 153 26.02 -12.44 -11.48
N THR A 154 24.82 -12.41 -12.07
CA THR A 154 24.72 -12.31 -13.52
C THR A 154 25.07 -10.91 -14.00
N LYS A 155 24.28 -9.89 -13.64
CA LYS A 155 24.49 -8.47 -13.98
C LYS A 155 23.92 -7.56 -12.90
N GLU A 156 24.43 -6.34 -12.76
CA GLU A 156 23.87 -5.32 -11.84
C GLU A 156 22.41 -4.94 -12.14
N THR A 157 22.01 -5.11 -13.40
CA THR A 157 20.66 -4.88 -13.93
C THR A 157 19.84 -6.17 -14.01
N SER A 158 20.25 -7.28 -13.39
CA SER A 158 19.45 -8.52 -13.41
C SER A 158 18.55 -8.62 -12.18
N THR A 159 17.24 -8.80 -12.39
CA THR A 159 16.26 -9.05 -11.33
C THR A 159 16.59 -10.38 -10.70
N SER A 160 16.47 -11.48 -11.46
CA SER A 160 16.68 -12.85 -10.96
C SER A 160 18.15 -13.14 -10.63
N GLY A 161 19.12 -12.50 -11.27
CA GLY A 161 20.54 -12.78 -11.11
C GLY A 161 21.32 -11.82 -10.21
N TYR A 162 20.70 -10.76 -9.66
CA TYR A 162 21.35 -9.84 -8.71
C TYR A 162 20.39 -9.15 -7.74
N ARG A 163 19.38 -8.41 -8.23
CA ARG A 163 18.55 -7.54 -7.38
C ARG A 163 17.70 -8.32 -6.38
N TYR A 164 16.98 -9.34 -6.86
CA TYR A 164 16.23 -10.26 -6.01
C TYR A 164 17.16 -11.05 -5.06
N PRO A 165 18.21 -11.75 -5.55
CA PRO A 165 19.06 -12.54 -4.66
C PRO A 165 19.80 -11.69 -3.63
N ARG A 166 20.13 -10.41 -3.92
CA ARG A 166 20.66 -9.49 -2.90
C ARG A 166 19.64 -9.24 -1.77
N GLY A 167 18.37 -9.04 -2.12
CA GLY A 167 17.30 -8.90 -1.14
C GLY A 167 17.12 -10.18 -0.31
N VAL A 168 17.11 -11.34 -0.98
CA VAL A 168 17.05 -12.66 -0.33
C VAL A 168 18.22 -12.83 0.64
N LEU A 169 19.47 -12.62 0.21
CA LEU A 169 20.65 -12.74 1.07
C LEU A 169 20.57 -11.80 2.28
N ARG A 170 20.13 -10.55 2.09
CA ARG A 170 19.95 -9.58 3.19
C ARG A 170 18.94 -10.06 4.24
N GLU A 171 17.90 -10.78 3.84
CA GLU A 171 16.90 -11.35 4.76
C GLU A 171 17.45 -12.49 5.61
N HIS A 172 18.50 -13.15 5.12
CA HIS A 172 19.28 -14.12 5.88
C HIS A 172 20.42 -13.46 6.66
N GLU A 173 20.36 -12.14 6.84
CA GLU A 173 21.37 -11.32 7.50
C GLU A 173 22.75 -11.45 6.84
N ILE A 174 22.79 -11.66 5.51
CA ILE A 174 24.02 -11.72 4.72
C ILE A 174 24.14 -10.41 3.96
N ASP A 175 25.13 -9.60 4.33
CA ASP A 175 25.49 -8.41 3.57
C ASP A 175 26.52 -8.79 2.51
N ILE A 176 26.15 -8.69 1.23
CA ILE A 176 27.04 -9.07 0.12
C ILE A 176 28.34 -8.26 0.09
N ASP A 177 28.35 -7.05 0.65
CA ASP A 177 29.51 -6.15 0.65
C ASP A 177 30.44 -6.40 1.84
N GLU A 178 29.96 -7.04 2.92
CA GLU A 178 30.74 -7.32 4.14
C GLU A 178 31.04 -8.81 4.35
N ASP A 179 30.09 -9.70 4.02
CA ASP A 179 30.15 -11.12 4.34
C ASP A 179 30.79 -11.96 3.24
N PHE A 180 30.72 -11.58 1.96
CA PHE A 180 31.37 -12.34 0.90
C PHE A 180 32.87 -12.03 0.83
N SER A 181 33.70 -13.02 0.49
CA SER A 181 35.15 -12.77 0.31
C SER A 181 35.41 -11.88 -0.90
N GLU A 182 34.60 -12.08 -1.94
CA GLU A 182 34.52 -11.26 -3.14
C GLU A 182 33.21 -11.57 -3.89
N TYR A 183 32.71 -10.60 -4.66
CA TYR A 183 31.73 -10.88 -5.70
C TYR A 183 32.06 -10.17 -7.00
N ASN A 184 31.59 -10.73 -8.11
CA ASN A 184 31.72 -10.14 -9.45
C ASN A 184 30.51 -10.48 -10.33
N PHE A 185 30.53 -10.01 -11.58
CA PHE A 185 29.47 -10.23 -12.57
C PHE A 185 30.00 -11.03 -13.76
N SER A 186 29.26 -12.04 -14.23
CA SER A 186 29.61 -12.82 -15.43
C SER A 186 28.95 -12.30 -16.71
N ASN A 187 27.96 -11.41 -16.61
CA ASN A 187 27.15 -10.89 -17.70
C ASN A 187 26.30 -11.91 -18.48
N ASN A 188 26.23 -13.16 -18.01
CA ASN A 188 25.44 -14.23 -18.61
C ASN A 188 25.09 -15.31 -17.57
N HIS A 189 23.83 -15.74 -17.52
CA HIS A 189 23.35 -16.71 -16.52
C HIS A 189 24.04 -18.08 -16.62
N VAL A 190 24.19 -18.63 -17.84
CA VAL A 190 24.85 -19.92 -18.06
C VAL A 190 26.34 -19.83 -17.69
N GLU A 191 27.00 -18.72 -18.02
CA GLU A 191 28.39 -18.48 -17.61
C GLU A 191 28.52 -18.41 -16.07
N SER A 192 27.56 -17.81 -15.36
CA SER A 192 27.59 -17.80 -13.89
C SER A 192 27.59 -19.22 -13.32
N LEU A 193 26.72 -20.09 -13.85
CA LEU A 193 26.66 -21.51 -13.47
C LEU A 193 27.95 -22.27 -13.84
N GLN A 194 28.52 -22.01 -15.01
CA GLN A 194 29.77 -22.64 -15.45
C GLN A 194 30.96 -22.28 -14.55
N ARG A 195 31.04 -21.05 -14.05
CA ARG A 195 32.08 -20.61 -13.10
C ARG A 195 31.95 -21.27 -11.73
N VAL A 196 30.72 -21.59 -11.32
CA VAL A 196 30.49 -22.43 -10.13
C VAL A 196 30.93 -23.87 -10.42
N LEU A 197 30.53 -24.44 -11.55
CA LEU A 197 30.91 -25.80 -11.95
C LEU A 197 32.43 -26.00 -12.05
N SER A 198 33.19 -25.02 -12.56
CA SER A 198 34.65 -25.09 -12.65
C SER A 198 35.33 -25.00 -11.28
N GLY A 199 34.63 -24.51 -10.25
CA GLY A 199 35.19 -24.20 -8.94
C GLY A 199 35.96 -22.89 -8.91
N ASP A 200 35.80 -22.04 -9.93
CA ASP A 200 36.39 -20.69 -9.95
C ASP A 200 35.70 -19.76 -8.95
N ILE A 201 34.41 -20.00 -8.68
CA ILE A 201 33.57 -19.28 -7.72
C ILE A 201 32.72 -20.27 -6.90
N ASP A 202 32.44 -19.96 -5.62
CA ASP A 202 31.72 -20.86 -4.74
C ASP A 202 30.19 -20.89 -4.97
N GLY A 203 29.58 -19.75 -5.34
CA GLY A 203 28.14 -19.64 -5.54
C GLY A 203 27.68 -18.62 -6.59
N THR A 204 26.45 -18.77 -7.07
CA THR A 204 25.83 -17.88 -8.05
C THR A 204 24.33 -17.75 -7.90
N ALA A 205 23.75 -16.68 -8.44
CA ALA A 205 22.30 -16.51 -8.56
C ALA A 205 21.93 -16.28 -10.04
N VAL A 206 20.92 -16.99 -10.53
CA VAL A 206 20.54 -16.98 -11.95
C VAL A 206 19.03 -17.08 -12.15
N ASP A 207 18.56 -16.76 -13.36
CA ASP A 207 17.29 -17.30 -13.85
C ASP A 207 17.38 -18.83 -13.86
N HIS A 208 16.41 -19.49 -13.23
CA HIS A 208 16.42 -20.94 -13.09
C HIS A 208 16.31 -21.64 -14.46
N SER A 209 15.80 -21.01 -15.51
CA SER A 209 15.79 -21.61 -16.85
C SER A 209 17.21 -21.92 -17.36
N ALA A 210 18.20 -21.11 -16.99
CA ALA A 210 19.60 -21.31 -17.39
C ALA A 210 20.19 -22.61 -16.83
N PHE A 211 19.66 -23.12 -15.70
CA PHE A 211 20.03 -24.42 -15.17
C PHE A 211 19.72 -25.54 -16.17
N TYR A 212 18.60 -25.44 -16.89
CA TYR A 212 18.16 -26.44 -17.88
C TYR A 212 18.87 -26.33 -19.24
N GLU A 213 19.66 -25.29 -19.46
CA GLU A 213 20.56 -25.18 -20.62
C GLU A 213 21.84 -26.02 -20.43
N LEU A 214 22.16 -26.39 -19.19
CA LEU A 214 23.26 -27.30 -18.87
C LEU A 214 22.92 -28.76 -19.19
N SER A 215 23.95 -29.57 -19.42
CA SER A 215 23.77 -31.02 -19.55
C SER A 215 23.25 -31.66 -18.25
N GLU A 216 22.62 -32.82 -18.34
CA GLU A 216 22.13 -33.56 -17.17
C GLU A 216 23.26 -33.92 -16.18
N GLU A 217 24.47 -34.20 -16.70
CA GLU A 217 25.66 -34.46 -15.88
C GLU A 217 26.07 -33.21 -15.08
N GLU A 218 26.17 -32.05 -15.74
CA GLU A 218 26.50 -30.78 -15.10
C GLU A 218 25.47 -30.38 -14.05
N ARG A 219 24.17 -30.54 -14.36
CA ARG A 219 23.09 -30.27 -13.39
C ARG A 219 23.22 -31.11 -12.12
N GLY A 220 23.66 -32.37 -12.25
CA GLY A 220 23.89 -33.26 -11.11
C GLY A 220 25.05 -32.84 -10.18
N LEU A 221 25.89 -31.89 -10.62
CA LEU A 221 27.02 -31.35 -9.84
C LEU A 221 26.68 -30.06 -9.09
N LEU A 222 25.48 -29.52 -9.28
CA LEU A 222 25.03 -28.30 -8.61
C LEU A 222 24.01 -28.62 -7.51
N ARG A 223 24.05 -27.82 -6.45
CA ARG A 223 23.05 -27.81 -5.38
C ARG A 223 22.35 -26.45 -5.41
N LYS A 224 21.03 -26.48 -5.44
CA LYS A 224 20.18 -25.30 -5.23
C LYS A 224 20.08 -25.04 -3.73
N LEU A 225 20.51 -23.87 -3.28
CA LEU A 225 20.38 -23.45 -1.89
C LEU A 225 19.02 -22.80 -1.62
N GLU A 226 18.54 -22.01 -2.59
CA GLU A 226 17.37 -21.16 -2.44
C GLU A 226 16.74 -20.90 -3.81
N GLU A 227 15.43 -20.64 -3.84
CA GLU A 227 14.63 -20.40 -5.04
C GLU A 227 13.53 -19.36 -4.76
N TYR A 228 13.37 -18.39 -5.64
CA TYR A 228 12.43 -17.29 -5.45
C TYR A 228 11.64 -17.02 -6.73
N GLU A 229 10.38 -16.64 -6.54
CA GLU A 229 9.48 -16.27 -7.63
C GLU A 229 9.71 -14.82 -8.03
N VAL A 230 9.87 -14.60 -9.33
CA VAL A 230 10.02 -13.30 -9.96
C VAL A 230 8.82 -13.07 -10.89
N PRO A 231 8.06 -11.96 -10.73
CA PRO A 231 6.93 -11.68 -11.60
C PRO A 231 7.32 -11.59 -13.08
N TYR A 232 6.43 -12.01 -13.97
CA TYR A 232 6.51 -11.67 -15.38
C TYR A 232 6.16 -10.20 -15.63
N GLN A 233 6.18 -9.80 -16.90
CA GLN A 233 5.99 -8.42 -17.36
C GLN A 233 4.69 -7.81 -16.82
N ALA A 234 4.78 -6.52 -16.47
CA ALA A 234 3.66 -5.68 -16.07
C ALA A 234 3.07 -5.00 -17.31
N TYR A 235 1.78 -5.19 -17.55
CA TYR A 235 1.03 -4.54 -18.62
C TYR A 235 0.29 -3.34 -18.03
N VAL A 236 0.53 -2.16 -18.58
CA VAL A 236 0.07 -0.88 -18.05
C VAL A 236 -0.63 -0.09 -19.15
N LEU A 237 -1.86 0.34 -18.92
CA LEU A 237 -2.59 1.21 -19.84
C LEU A 237 -2.32 2.68 -19.55
N SER A 238 -2.28 3.50 -20.59
CA SER A 238 -2.17 4.95 -20.43
C SER A 238 -3.38 5.51 -19.67
N PRO A 239 -3.18 6.47 -18.75
CA PRO A 239 -4.29 7.19 -18.09
C PRO A 239 -5.11 8.03 -19.08
N ALA A 240 -4.60 8.26 -20.30
CA ALA A 240 -5.31 8.97 -21.36
C ALA A 240 -6.38 8.13 -22.08
N ILE A 241 -6.45 6.82 -21.81
CA ILE A 241 -7.47 5.92 -22.36
C ILE A 241 -8.78 6.08 -21.59
N GLY A 242 -9.89 6.24 -22.32
CA GLY A 242 -11.23 6.33 -21.71
C GLY A 242 -11.75 4.96 -21.23
N ASP A 243 -12.65 4.99 -20.24
CA ASP A 243 -13.14 3.79 -19.54
C ASP A 243 -13.72 2.71 -20.47
N ASP A 244 -14.46 3.10 -21.51
CA ASP A 244 -15.03 2.15 -22.48
C ASP A 244 -13.93 1.39 -23.24
N GLU A 245 -12.88 2.08 -23.66
CA GLU A 245 -11.75 1.50 -24.38
C GLU A 245 -10.91 0.62 -23.44
N ARG A 246 -10.68 1.06 -22.20
CA ARG A 246 -10.03 0.27 -21.15
C ARG A 246 -10.75 -1.05 -20.90
N ASN A 247 -12.05 -0.98 -20.61
CA ASN A 247 -12.87 -2.17 -20.35
C ASN A 247 -12.87 -3.14 -21.54
N GLN A 248 -12.88 -2.61 -22.76
CA GLN A 248 -12.81 -3.44 -23.97
C GLN A 248 -11.44 -4.12 -24.11
N ILE A 249 -10.34 -3.41 -23.85
CA ILE A 249 -8.98 -3.98 -23.88
C ILE A 249 -8.85 -5.11 -22.85
N GLU A 250 -9.21 -4.83 -21.58
CA GLU A 250 -9.10 -5.79 -20.48
C GLU A 250 -9.91 -7.06 -20.75
N SER A 251 -11.18 -6.91 -21.12
CA SER A 251 -12.04 -8.04 -21.46
C SER A 251 -11.49 -8.85 -22.64
N SER A 252 -10.99 -8.17 -23.68
CA SER A 252 -10.43 -8.85 -24.86
C SER A 252 -9.16 -9.62 -24.52
N MET A 253 -8.28 -9.05 -23.68
CA MET A 253 -7.06 -9.70 -23.22
C MET A 253 -7.37 -10.96 -22.40
N PHE A 254 -8.25 -10.85 -21.41
CA PHE A 254 -8.56 -11.97 -20.52
C PHE A 254 -9.35 -13.08 -21.24
N ASP A 255 -10.11 -12.76 -22.29
CA ASP A 255 -10.88 -13.75 -23.05
C ASP A 255 -10.14 -14.34 -24.26
N ALA A 256 -8.98 -13.79 -24.62
CA ALA A 256 -8.24 -14.17 -25.83
C ALA A 256 -7.94 -15.68 -25.92
N HIS A 257 -7.74 -16.36 -24.79
CA HIS A 257 -7.42 -17.79 -24.72
C HIS A 257 -8.64 -18.71 -24.93
N ARG A 258 -9.87 -18.18 -24.89
CA ARG A 258 -11.12 -18.95 -24.91
C ARG A 258 -11.48 -19.49 -26.29
N THR A 259 -11.07 -18.81 -27.37
CA THR A 259 -11.39 -19.26 -28.75
C THR A 259 -10.20 -19.96 -29.39
N SER A 260 -10.45 -21.05 -30.11
CA SER A 260 -9.39 -21.81 -30.79
C SER A 260 -8.63 -20.98 -31.83
N MET A 261 -9.33 -20.08 -32.53
CA MET A 261 -8.73 -19.20 -33.53
C MET A 261 -7.74 -18.22 -32.89
N THR A 262 -8.19 -17.45 -31.87
CA THR A 262 -7.32 -16.50 -31.17
C THR A 262 -6.18 -17.23 -30.47
N ARG A 263 -6.45 -18.40 -29.87
CA ARG A 263 -5.42 -19.21 -29.23
C ARG A 263 -4.30 -19.63 -30.18
N SER A 264 -4.64 -20.10 -31.37
CA SER A 264 -3.64 -20.49 -32.38
C SER A 264 -2.82 -19.32 -32.91
N ARG A 265 -3.40 -18.11 -32.94
CA ARG A 265 -2.77 -16.91 -33.50
C ARG A 265 -1.89 -16.17 -32.49
N LEU A 266 -2.27 -16.17 -31.22
CA LEU A 266 -1.58 -15.39 -30.18
C LEU A 266 -0.64 -16.24 -29.32
N PHE A 267 -1.04 -17.47 -29.01
CA PHE A 267 -0.35 -18.29 -27.99
C PHE A 267 0.51 -19.41 -28.59
N ASN A 268 0.69 -19.41 -29.91
CA ASN A 268 1.78 -20.14 -30.56
C ASN A 268 2.94 -19.16 -30.82
N ASN A 269 3.54 -18.66 -29.74
CA ASN A 269 4.60 -17.65 -29.76
C ASN A 269 5.90 -18.20 -29.15
N GLY A 270 7.03 -17.57 -29.48
CA GLY A 270 8.34 -18.04 -29.03
C GLY A 270 8.65 -17.77 -27.56
N LEU A 271 7.82 -17.00 -26.85
CA LEU A 271 7.96 -16.74 -25.42
C LEU A 271 7.13 -17.69 -24.54
N GLY A 272 6.30 -18.55 -25.14
CA GLY A 272 5.48 -19.51 -24.41
C GLY A 272 4.28 -18.90 -23.67
N ILE A 273 3.91 -17.65 -23.96
CA ILE A 273 2.74 -17.01 -23.33
C ILE A 273 1.47 -17.76 -23.71
N GLU A 274 0.67 -18.17 -22.72
CA GLU A 274 -0.54 -18.98 -22.91
C GLU A 274 -1.84 -18.19 -22.73
N SER A 275 -1.82 -17.18 -21.86
CA SER A 275 -2.95 -16.31 -21.54
C SER A 275 -2.50 -15.09 -20.74
N TRP A 276 -3.42 -14.15 -20.52
CA TRP A 276 -3.25 -13.03 -19.60
C TRP A 276 -4.21 -13.16 -18.43
N VAL A 277 -3.78 -12.71 -17.27
CA VAL A 277 -4.58 -12.64 -16.04
C VAL A 277 -4.50 -11.25 -15.45
N SER A 278 -5.53 -10.87 -14.68
CA SER A 278 -5.52 -9.61 -13.94
C SER A 278 -4.41 -9.62 -12.90
N ARG A 279 -3.77 -8.45 -12.71
CA ARG A 279 -2.74 -8.24 -11.71
C ARG A 279 -2.87 -6.82 -11.17
N ALA A 280 -2.77 -6.66 -9.85
CA ALA A 280 -2.78 -5.38 -9.18
C ALA A 280 -1.36 -4.93 -8.84
N ASP A 281 -1.16 -3.64 -8.58
CA ASP A 281 0.15 -3.10 -8.21
C ASP A 281 0.70 -3.72 -6.91
N LEU A 282 -0.19 -4.06 -5.98
CA LEU A 282 0.14 -4.68 -4.70
C LEU A 282 0.84 -6.04 -4.87
N ASP A 283 0.58 -6.74 -5.96
CA ASP A 283 1.19 -8.04 -6.27
C ASP A 283 2.72 -7.98 -6.46
N TYR A 284 3.26 -6.77 -6.64
CA TYR A 284 4.70 -6.53 -6.76
C TYR A 284 5.35 -6.13 -5.42
N ASN A 285 4.62 -6.19 -4.30
CA ASN A 285 5.14 -5.82 -2.97
C ASN A 285 6.25 -6.75 -2.48
N SER A 286 6.21 -8.04 -2.83
CA SER A 286 7.31 -8.98 -2.60
C SER A 286 8.62 -8.49 -3.23
N LEU A 287 8.58 -8.03 -4.47
CA LEU A 287 9.73 -7.43 -5.17
C LEU A 287 10.16 -6.10 -4.51
N ARG A 288 9.22 -5.20 -4.16
CA ARG A 288 9.53 -3.93 -3.48
C ARG A 288 10.29 -4.16 -2.17
N ARG A 289 9.91 -5.18 -1.40
CA ARG A 289 10.58 -5.58 -0.17
C ARG A 289 12.04 -5.96 -0.41
N TYR A 290 12.31 -6.83 -1.38
CA TYR A 290 13.67 -7.23 -1.72
C TYR A 290 14.54 -6.05 -2.15
N LEU A 291 13.95 -5.12 -2.89
CA LEU A 291 14.62 -3.90 -3.35
C LEU A 291 14.77 -2.82 -2.27
N GLY A 292 14.13 -2.97 -1.10
CA GLY A 292 14.09 -1.93 -0.06
C GLY A 292 13.28 -0.70 -0.47
N ILE A 293 12.35 -0.84 -1.41
CA ILE A 293 11.44 0.21 -1.89
C ILE A 293 10.22 0.28 -0.97
N MET A 294 9.57 1.44 -0.86
CA MET A 294 8.27 1.54 -0.17
C MET A 294 7.22 0.71 -0.90
N ARG A 295 6.55 -0.20 -0.17
CA ARG A 295 5.38 -0.91 -0.69
C ARG A 295 4.27 0.05 -1.07
N SER A 296 3.56 -0.30 -2.12
CA SER A 296 2.34 0.39 -2.47
C SER A 296 1.26 0.04 -1.45
N LYS A 297 0.45 1.02 -1.10
CA LYS A 297 -0.73 0.86 -0.25
C LYS A 297 -1.92 1.44 -1.01
N PRO A 298 -3.11 0.84 -0.86
CA PRO A 298 -4.29 1.37 -1.52
C PRO A 298 -4.61 2.79 -1.06
N SER A 299 -5.21 3.57 -1.95
CA SER A 299 -5.75 4.89 -1.62
C SER A 299 -7.26 4.81 -1.35
N LEU A 300 -7.75 5.57 -0.37
CA LEU A 300 -9.15 5.63 -0.03
C LEU A 300 -9.71 7.04 -0.20
N MET A 301 -10.85 7.12 -0.88
CA MET A 301 -11.74 8.27 -0.77
C MET A 301 -12.87 7.94 0.19
N VAL A 302 -13.09 8.81 1.16
CA VAL A 302 -14.19 8.69 2.11
C VAL A 302 -15.26 9.72 1.76
N THR A 303 -16.53 9.34 1.77
CA THR A 303 -17.64 10.26 1.52
C THR A 303 -18.80 9.99 2.48
N LEU A 304 -19.11 10.95 3.33
CA LEU A 304 -20.27 10.95 4.20
C LEU A 304 -21.42 11.70 3.51
N GLN A 305 -22.56 11.05 3.34
CA GLN A 305 -23.73 11.59 2.66
C GLN A 305 -24.94 11.58 3.57
N THR A 306 -25.72 12.66 3.57
CA THR A 306 -27.01 12.71 4.27
C THR A 306 -28.15 12.48 3.29
N MET A 307 -29.01 11.52 3.59
CA MET A 307 -30.26 11.34 2.85
C MET A 307 -31.25 12.44 3.21
N ALA A 308 -32.17 12.76 2.30
CA ALA A 308 -33.21 13.79 2.51
C ALA A 308 -34.01 13.62 3.83
N SER A 309 -34.16 12.37 4.30
CA SER A 309 -34.79 12.05 5.60
C SER A 309 -34.03 12.60 6.81
N ALA A 310 -32.71 12.77 6.71
CA ALA A 310 -31.82 13.18 7.80
C ALA A 310 -31.33 14.62 7.69
N GLU A 311 -31.38 15.22 6.49
CA GLU A 311 -30.92 16.60 6.23
C GLU A 311 -31.50 17.62 7.22
N ALA A 312 -32.82 17.61 7.45
CA ALA A 312 -33.47 18.58 8.33
C ALA A 312 -33.07 18.43 9.82
N SER A 313 -32.79 17.19 10.26
CA SER A 313 -32.41 16.88 11.63
C SER A 313 -30.93 17.15 11.91
N LEU A 314 -30.07 16.97 10.89
CA LEU A 314 -28.64 17.21 10.97
C LEU A 314 -28.26 18.67 10.68
N ALA A 315 -29.01 19.38 9.84
CA ALA A 315 -28.78 20.80 9.55
C ALA A 315 -28.88 21.69 10.80
N GLN A 316 -29.62 21.27 11.83
CA GLN A 316 -29.69 21.97 13.12
C GLN A 316 -28.46 21.75 14.01
N ARG A 317 -27.60 20.78 13.66
CA ARG A 317 -26.42 20.37 14.44
C ARG A 317 -25.10 20.95 13.90
N GLY A 318 -25.16 21.95 13.01
CA GLY A 318 -23.98 22.67 12.52
C GLY A 318 -22.97 21.78 11.79
N ASP A 319 -21.68 21.97 12.06
CA ASP A 319 -20.53 21.32 11.40
C ASP A 319 -20.33 19.83 11.77
N LEU A 320 -21.34 19.19 12.37
CA LEU A 320 -21.28 17.78 12.80
C LEU A 320 -20.93 16.81 11.66
N LEU A 321 -21.41 17.08 10.44
CA LEU A 321 -21.13 16.24 9.28
C LEU A 321 -19.65 16.32 8.88
N ASP A 322 -19.10 17.53 8.89
CA ASP A 322 -17.70 17.77 8.56
C ASP A 322 -16.79 17.19 9.64
N ALA A 323 -17.16 17.31 10.92
CA ALA A 323 -16.45 16.67 12.02
C ALA A 323 -16.46 15.13 11.89
N LEU A 324 -17.61 14.53 11.55
CA LEU A 324 -17.73 13.09 11.36
C LEU A 324 -16.93 12.57 10.16
N GLN A 325 -16.93 13.33 9.07
CA GLN A 325 -16.13 13.04 7.89
C GLN A 325 -14.63 13.07 8.25
N GLN A 326 -14.19 14.11 8.97
CA GLN A 326 -12.80 14.25 9.41
C GLN A 326 -12.37 13.14 10.38
N ASP A 327 -13.22 12.79 11.35
CA ASP A 327 -12.97 11.70 12.28
C ASP A 327 -12.83 10.36 11.54
N LEU A 328 -13.69 10.11 10.54
CA LEU A 328 -13.62 8.90 9.73
C LEU A 328 -12.32 8.83 8.90
N VAL A 329 -11.93 9.93 8.28
CA VAL A 329 -10.67 10.04 7.54
C VAL A 329 -9.49 9.80 8.49
N ALA A 330 -9.50 10.41 9.68
CA ALA A 330 -8.44 10.27 10.66
C ALA A 330 -8.32 8.82 11.17
N GLU A 331 -9.44 8.18 11.54
CA GLU A 331 -9.45 6.78 12.00
C GLU A 331 -8.91 5.82 10.93
N LEU A 332 -9.35 5.97 9.68
CA LEU A 332 -8.84 5.16 8.58
C LEU A 332 -7.35 5.41 8.31
N ALA A 333 -6.88 6.66 8.41
CA ALA A 333 -5.46 6.98 8.25
C ALA A 333 -4.59 6.37 9.36
N LEU A 334 -5.08 6.32 10.61
CA LEU A 334 -4.38 5.75 11.75
C LEU A 334 -4.13 4.24 11.61
N THR A 335 -4.93 3.53 10.82
CA THR A 335 -4.73 2.10 10.54
C THR A 335 -3.40 1.80 9.85
N GLN A 336 -2.77 2.79 9.21
CA GLN A 336 -1.59 2.62 8.35
C GLN A 336 -1.83 1.69 7.15
N ARG A 337 -3.07 1.31 6.87
CA ARG A 337 -3.42 0.38 5.77
C ARG A 337 -3.42 1.06 4.41
N PHE A 338 -3.59 2.38 4.40
CA PHE A 338 -3.80 3.18 3.20
C PHE A 338 -2.66 4.17 2.98
N LEU A 339 -2.32 4.43 1.72
CA LEU A 339 -1.30 5.43 1.36
C LEU A 339 -1.81 6.84 1.64
N GLU A 340 -3.06 7.08 1.24
CA GLU A 340 -3.78 8.32 1.37
C GLU A 340 -5.23 8.01 1.74
N VAL A 341 -5.78 8.79 2.66
CA VAL A 341 -7.20 8.80 3.01
C VAL A 341 -7.66 10.25 2.91
N SER A 342 -8.62 10.54 2.04
CA SER A 342 -9.00 11.93 1.74
C SER A 342 -10.50 12.17 1.67
N GLU A 343 -10.87 13.44 1.85
CA GLU A 343 -12.21 13.98 1.64
C GLU A 343 -12.39 14.40 0.17
N GLY A 344 -12.59 13.43 -0.70
CA GLY A 344 -12.86 13.71 -2.12
C GLY A 344 -11.61 13.94 -2.96
N THR A 345 -11.31 12.94 -3.81
CA THR A 345 -10.42 13.06 -4.97
C THR A 345 -10.97 12.22 -6.12
N THR A 346 -10.86 12.72 -7.36
CA THR A 346 -11.02 11.86 -8.53
C THR A 346 -9.77 10.99 -8.65
N GLY A 347 -9.92 9.67 -8.58
CA GLY A 347 -8.84 8.70 -8.82
C GLY A 347 -8.36 7.89 -7.61
N ALA A 348 -9.05 7.91 -6.47
CA ALA A 348 -8.79 6.93 -5.40
C ALA A 348 -9.13 5.51 -5.86
N GLU A 349 -8.35 4.53 -5.41
CA GLU A 349 -8.55 3.11 -5.74
C GLU A 349 -9.86 2.58 -5.18
N HIS A 350 -10.19 2.98 -3.95
CA HIS A 350 -11.39 2.56 -3.26
C HIS A 350 -12.21 3.75 -2.74
N ILE A 351 -13.53 3.62 -2.81
CA ILE A 351 -14.49 4.63 -2.38
C ILE A 351 -15.36 4.09 -1.24
N VAL A 352 -15.18 4.65 -0.05
CA VAL A 352 -16.01 4.39 1.13
C VAL A 352 -17.11 5.44 1.20
N THR A 353 -18.37 5.02 1.07
CA THR A 353 -19.53 5.90 1.25
C THR A 353 -20.29 5.52 2.51
N VAL A 354 -20.54 6.49 3.38
CA VAL A 354 -21.38 6.33 4.58
C VAL A 354 -22.65 7.16 4.39
N ASN A 355 -23.79 6.49 4.29
CA ASN A 355 -25.09 7.13 4.11
C ASN A 355 -25.83 7.27 5.44
N LEU A 356 -26.11 8.50 5.86
CA LEU A 356 -26.87 8.82 7.06
C LEU A 356 -28.36 9.02 6.72
N SER A 357 -29.24 8.30 7.39
CA SER A 357 -30.70 8.38 7.17
C SER A 357 -31.50 8.35 8.48
N MET A 358 -32.71 8.88 8.47
CA MET A 358 -33.62 8.81 9.62
C MET A 358 -34.65 7.72 9.36
N ILE A 359 -34.74 6.75 10.27
CA ILE A 359 -35.70 5.65 10.24
C ILE A 359 -36.36 5.60 11.63
N ASP A 360 -37.69 5.74 11.68
CA ASP A 360 -38.48 5.72 12.93
C ASP A 360 -37.95 6.69 14.02
N ASP A 361 -37.64 7.93 13.62
CA ASP A 361 -37.04 8.98 14.47
C ASP A 361 -35.64 8.68 15.03
N ARG A 362 -34.95 7.66 14.49
CA ARG A 362 -33.58 7.32 14.85
C ARG A 362 -32.62 7.54 13.69
N LEU A 363 -31.43 8.05 13.99
CA LEU A 363 -30.37 8.16 12.99
C LEU A 363 -29.79 6.77 12.72
N THR A 364 -29.63 6.42 11.45
CA THR A 364 -29.07 5.16 10.98
C THR A 364 -27.99 5.46 9.95
N CYS A 365 -26.93 4.66 9.91
CA CYS A 365 -25.92 4.71 8.86
C CYS A 365 -25.87 3.40 8.08
N ARG A 366 -25.43 3.50 6.83
CA ARG A 366 -25.04 2.36 5.99
C ARG A 366 -23.72 2.66 5.33
N THR A 367 -22.81 1.69 5.34
CA THR A 367 -21.48 1.83 4.77
C THR A 367 -21.39 0.98 3.52
N SER A 368 -20.90 1.57 2.44
CA SER A 368 -20.57 0.85 1.21
C SER A 368 -19.13 1.12 0.80
N LEU A 369 -18.49 0.11 0.25
CA LEU A 369 -17.19 0.15 -0.39
C LEU A 369 -17.40 -0.11 -1.88
N ASP A 370 -16.92 0.80 -2.73
CA ASP A 370 -17.05 0.70 -4.20
C ASP A 370 -18.49 0.48 -4.67
N GLY A 371 -19.43 1.12 -3.96
CA GLY A 371 -20.87 1.02 -4.20
C GLY A 371 -21.52 -0.27 -3.69
N GLN A 372 -20.76 -1.23 -3.17
CA GLN A 372 -21.27 -2.44 -2.53
C GLN A 372 -21.42 -2.23 -1.03
N ARG A 373 -22.58 -2.59 -0.48
CA ARG A 373 -22.82 -2.46 0.96
C ARG A 373 -21.93 -3.44 1.74
N ILE A 374 -21.21 -2.93 2.75
CA ILE A 374 -20.29 -3.71 3.60
C ILE A 374 -20.62 -3.64 5.08
N ASP A 375 -21.49 -2.75 5.55
CA ASP A 375 -21.83 -2.67 6.97
C ASP A 375 -22.55 -3.91 7.51
N SER A 376 -22.13 -4.37 8.69
CA SER A 376 -22.80 -5.43 9.46
C SER A 376 -23.67 -4.88 10.61
N PHE A 377 -23.66 -3.57 10.87
CA PHE A 377 -24.32 -2.94 12.03
C PHE A 377 -25.10 -1.66 11.68
N GLU A 378 -26.11 -1.32 12.50
CA GLU A 378 -26.85 -0.04 12.42
C GLU A 378 -26.37 0.91 13.53
N CYS A 379 -25.73 2.05 13.19
CA CYS A 379 -25.28 3.04 14.18
C CYS A 379 -26.42 3.90 14.73
N THR A 380 -27.25 3.29 15.57
CA THR A 380 -28.38 4.01 16.15
C THR A 380 -27.90 4.83 17.36
N ASP A 381 -28.05 6.16 17.30
CA ASP A 381 -27.71 7.11 18.37
C ASP A 381 -26.20 7.26 18.71
N MET A 382 -25.29 6.71 17.90
CA MET A 382 -23.83 6.75 18.13
C MET A 382 -23.11 7.74 17.19
N LEU A 383 -23.27 9.04 17.43
CA LEU A 383 -22.95 10.05 16.43
C LEU A 383 -21.48 10.49 16.36
N GLN A 384 -20.56 10.05 17.23
CA GLN A 384 -19.14 10.46 17.09
C GLN A 384 -18.14 9.32 17.40
N GLU A 385 -17.98 8.89 18.65
CA GLU A 385 -16.82 8.06 19.06
C GLU A 385 -16.77 6.63 18.47
N ARG A 386 -17.88 6.15 17.88
CA ARG A 386 -17.98 4.77 17.38
C ARG A 386 -18.22 4.67 15.87
N LEU A 387 -18.74 5.71 15.21
CA LEU A 387 -19.05 5.62 13.78
C LEU A 387 -17.76 5.47 12.97
N ALA A 388 -16.77 6.34 13.21
CA ALA A 388 -15.50 6.33 12.50
C ALA A 388 -14.75 5.01 12.71
N ARG A 389 -14.55 4.61 13.97
CA ARG A 389 -13.89 3.34 14.32
C ARG A 389 -14.61 2.12 13.76
N ARG A 390 -15.94 2.04 13.87
CA ARG A 390 -16.68 0.88 13.33
C ARG A 390 -16.70 0.86 11.81
N THR A 391 -16.80 2.02 11.16
CA THR A 391 -16.65 2.10 9.70
C THR A 391 -15.25 1.65 9.27
N ALA A 392 -14.21 2.10 9.97
CA ALA A 392 -12.84 1.68 9.68
C ALA A 392 -12.70 0.16 9.75
N VAL A 393 -13.23 -0.46 10.81
CA VAL A 393 -13.28 -1.91 10.98
C VAL A 393 -13.96 -2.62 9.81
N GLU A 394 -15.13 -2.16 9.36
CA GLU A 394 -15.83 -2.76 8.20
C GLU A 394 -15.03 -2.62 6.91
N VAL A 395 -14.41 -1.46 6.69
CA VAL A 395 -13.57 -1.20 5.52
C VAL A 395 -12.33 -2.11 5.53
N LEU A 396 -11.68 -2.28 6.68
CA LEU A 396 -10.53 -3.17 6.82
C LEU A 396 -10.90 -4.63 6.58
N SER A 397 -12.07 -5.05 7.07
CA SER A 397 -12.59 -6.42 6.89
C SER A 397 -12.95 -6.70 5.43
N ALA A 398 -13.46 -5.68 4.72
CA ALA A 398 -13.80 -5.76 3.30
C ALA A 398 -12.58 -5.67 2.36
N LEU A 399 -11.41 -5.24 2.87
CA LEU A 399 -10.16 -5.09 2.12
C LEU A 399 -9.03 -5.95 2.74
N PRO A 400 -9.13 -7.30 2.64
CA PRO A 400 -8.11 -8.19 3.17
C PRO A 400 -6.78 -8.01 2.42
N LEU A 401 -5.68 -8.28 3.11
CA LEU A 401 -4.37 -8.34 2.46
C LEU A 401 -4.12 -9.73 1.90
N GLY A 402 -3.80 -9.81 0.62
CA GLY A 402 -3.37 -11.04 -0.04
C GLY A 402 -1.99 -10.89 -0.65
N ASP A 403 -1.13 -11.90 -0.46
CA ASP A 403 0.18 -12.02 -1.13
C ASP A 403 0.66 -13.49 -0.99
N HIS A 404 1.71 -13.85 -1.72
CA HIS A 404 2.26 -15.19 -1.73
C HIS A 404 3.08 -15.48 -0.47
N LEU A 405 2.79 -16.66 0.10
CA LEU A 405 3.57 -17.29 1.15
C LEU A 405 4.97 -17.61 0.62
N GLN A 406 5.96 -17.14 1.36
CA GLN A 406 7.37 -17.31 1.03
C GLN A 406 8.10 -17.99 2.19
N HIS A 407 9.29 -18.52 1.92
CA HIS A 407 10.13 -19.15 2.95
C HIS A 407 11.56 -18.71 2.76
N ASN A 408 12.18 -18.20 3.82
CA ASN A 408 13.57 -17.74 3.80
C ASN A 408 14.53 -18.82 4.36
N GLY A 409 14.37 -20.09 4.00
CA GLY A 409 15.21 -21.19 4.49
C GLY A 409 15.10 -21.52 5.99
N GLU A 410 14.52 -20.63 6.81
CA GLU A 410 14.34 -20.79 8.24
C GLU A 410 12.88 -20.68 8.68
N ARG A 411 12.10 -19.76 8.08
CA ARG A 411 10.71 -19.50 8.45
C ARG A 411 9.84 -19.18 7.25
N TRP A 412 8.56 -19.51 7.37
CA TRP A 412 7.53 -19.04 6.45
C TRP A 412 7.16 -17.59 6.76
N PHE A 413 6.85 -16.81 5.73
CA PHE A 413 6.46 -15.42 5.91
C PHE A 413 5.53 -14.90 4.82
N PHE A 414 4.86 -13.82 5.20
CA PHE A 414 4.00 -12.98 4.40
C PHE A 414 4.57 -11.57 4.36
N THR A 415 4.55 -10.94 3.20
CA THR A 415 5.20 -9.65 2.86
C THR A 415 4.48 -8.42 3.41
N HIS A 416 3.50 -8.61 4.28
CA HIS A 416 2.86 -7.54 5.03
C HIS A 416 3.23 -7.61 6.50
N GLY A 417 3.36 -6.46 7.14
CA GLY A 417 3.79 -6.35 8.54
C GLY A 417 3.27 -5.08 9.22
N ARG A 418 3.98 -4.62 10.26
CA ARG A 418 3.53 -3.46 11.07
C ARG A 418 3.28 -2.20 10.24
N ASN A 419 4.09 -1.96 9.20
CA ASN A 419 3.88 -0.79 8.34
C ASN A 419 2.62 -0.87 7.49
N ASP A 420 1.97 -2.03 7.37
CA ASP A 420 0.65 -2.18 6.73
C ASP A 420 -0.43 -2.40 7.77
N GLY A 421 -0.25 -1.93 8.99
CA GLY A 421 -1.30 -2.00 10.01
C GLY A 421 -1.61 -3.40 10.53
N ILE A 422 -0.79 -4.41 10.21
CA ILE A 422 -1.00 -5.77 10.75
C ILE A 422 -0.65 -5.79 12.23
N GLN A 423 -1.63 -6.21 13.02
CA GLN A 423 -1.50 -6.58 14.42
C GLN A 423 -2.05 -8.02 14.57
N PRO A 424 -1.21 -9.02 14.88
CA PRO A 424 -1.63 -10.44 14.94
C PRO A 424 -2.92 -10.68 15.72
N GLU A 425 -3.14 -9.91 16.78
CA GLU A 425 -4.30 -9.98 17.66
C GLU A 425 -5.61 -9.42 17.06
N THR A 426 -5.57 -8.82 15.88
CA THR A 426 -6.76 -8.27 15.18
C THR A 426 -6.92 -8.80 13.75
N TYR A 427 -6.03 -9.70 13.33
CA TYR A 427 -6.07 -10.29 12.00
C TYR A 427 -6.15 -11.81 12.11
N GLN A 428 -7.08 -12.38 11.36
CA GLN A 428 -7.07 -13.80 11.05
C GLN A 428 -6.26 -14.02 9.77
N PHE A 429 -5.50 -15.11 9.75
CA PHE A 429 -4.69 -15.49 8.61
C PHE A 429 -5.22 -16.80 8.06
N SER A 430 -5.31 -16.88 6.74
CA SER A 430 -5.65 -18.11 6.03
C SER A 430 -4.68 -18.33 4.89
N VAL A 431 -4.50 -19.58 4.47
CA VAL A 431 -3.65 -19.95 3.34
C VAL A 431 -4.49 -20.69 2.33
N GLU A 432 -4.53 -20.17 1.10
CA GLU A 432 -5.13 -20.85 -0.05
C GLU A 432 -4.08 -21.72 -0.75
N THR A 433 -4.38 -23.00 -0.83
CA THR A 433 -3.56 -24.00 -1.52
C THR A 433 -3.66 -23.84 -3.04
N SER A 434 -2.70 -24.39 -3.78
CA SER A 434 -2.72 -24.46 -5.26
C SER A 434 -3.96 -25.17 -5.85
N THR A 435 -4.71 -25.90 -5.03
CA THR A 435 -5.97 -26.57 -5.41
C THR A 435 -7.24 -25.75 -5.12
N GLY A 436 -7.09 -24.55 -4.56
CA GLY A 436 -8.19 -23.66 -4.15
C GLY A 436 -8.82 -24.01 -2.79
N SER A 437 -8.22 -24.92 -2.03
CA SER A 437 -8.65 -25.19 -0.65
C SER A 437 -8.08 -24.13 0.30
N VAL A 438 -8.92 -23.55 1.16
CA VAL A 438 -8.52 -22.55 2.16
C VAL A 438 -8.26 -23.23 3.51
N ILE A 439 -7.12 -22.93 4.13
CA ILE A 439 -6.70 -23.40 5.43
C ILE A 439 -6.66 -22.21 6.38
N GLU A 440 -7.56 -22.17 7.37
CA GLU A 440 -7.52 -21.16 8.42
C GLU A 440 -6.36 -21.43 9.39
N LEU A 441 -5.54 -20.41 9.65
CA LEU A 441 -4.44 -20.51 10.59
C LEU A 441 -4.91 -20.22 12.02
N ALA A 442 -4.42 -20.98 12.97
CA ALA A 442 -4.71 -20.74 14.38
C ALA A 442 -4.08 -19.40 14.85
N ALA A 443 -4.66 -18.77 15.86
CA ALA A 443 -4.18 -17.48 16.41
C ALA A 443 -2.72 -17.50 16.91
N GLY A 444 -2.12 -18.68 17.13
CA GLY A 444 -0.71 -18.83 17.49
C GLY A 444 0.21 -19.22 16.33
N ALA A 445 -0.28 -19.27 15.09
CA ALA A 445 0.52 -19.58 13.91
C ALA A 445 1.47 -18.45 13.53
N VAL A 446 1.15 -17.20 13.89
CA VAL A 446 2.02 -16.04 13.71
C VAL A 446 3.06 -16.01 14.83
N GLU A 447 4.34 -16.10 14.50
CA GLU A 447 5.44 -16.05 15.45
C GLU A 447 5.91 -14.61 15.69
N GLU A 448 6.00 -13.81 14.63
CA GLU A 448 6.60 -12.47 14.69
C GLU A 448 6.04 -11.56 13.61
N VAL A 449 5.76 -10.29 13.95
CA VAL A 449 5.48 -9.24 12.97
C VAL A 449 6.54 -8.16 13.04
N THR A 450 7.31 -8.07 11.97
CA THR A 450 8.36 -7.07 11.78
C THR A 450 7.78 -5.83 11.07
N ARG A 451 8.67 -4.91 10.68
CA ARG A 451 8.26 -3.71 9.94
C ARG A 451 7.59 -4.06 8.60
N LEU A 452 8.10 -5.06 7.90
CA LEU A 452 7.69 -5.41 6.54
C LEU A 452 7.10 -6.82 6.41
N ASN A 453 7.31 -7.71 7.37
CA ASN A 453 6.90 -9.12 7.22
C ASN A 453 6.16 -9.61 8.45
N THR A 454 5.28 -10.57 8.23
CA THR A 454 4.64 -11.42 9.24
C THR A 454 5.19 -12.82 9.06
N TYR A 455 5.84 -13.36 10.08
CA TYR A 455 6.45 -14.69 10.08
C TYR A 455 5.52 -15.69 10.75
N PHE A 456 5.46 -16.88 10.18
CA PHE A 456 4.66 -18.00 10.67
C PHE A 456 5.56 -19.14 11.14
N ALA A 457 5.01 -19.93 12.06
CA ALA A 457 5.59 -21.19 12.47
C ALA A 457 5.65 -22.16 11.27
N GLU A 458 6.59 -23.11 11.35
CA GLU A 458 6.66 -24.21 10.38
C GLU A 458 5.36 -25.02 10.36
N ASP A 459 4.77 -25.15 9.18
CA ASP A 459 3.59 -25.98 8.94
C ASP A 459 3.88 -26.91 7.75
N PRO A 460 3.69 -28.24 7.89
CA PRO A 460 3.96 -29.20 6.82
C PRO A 460 3.02 -29.05 5.61
N LEU A 461 1.95 -28.27 5.72
CA LEU A 461 1.03 -27.97 4.61
C LEU A 461 1.47 -26.74 3.81
N PHE A 462 2.44 -25.97 4.29
CA PHE A 462 2.91 -24.78 3.60
C PHE A 462 3.83 -25.15 2.45
N GLU A 463 3.54 -24.55 1.29
CA GLU A 463 4.37 -24.61 0.11
C GLU A 463 4.59 -23.18 -0.42
N ARG A 464 5.73 -22.95 -1.06
CA ARG A 464 6.00 -21.65 -1.71
C ARG A 464 4.96 -21.37 -2.78
N GLY A 465 4.54 -20.11 -2.88
CA GLY A 465 3.60 -19.66 -3.89
C GLY A 465 2.12 -19.79 -3.49
N MET A 466 1.80 -20.51 -2.40
CA MET A 466 0.45 -20.48 -1.81
C MET A 466 0.06 -19.05 -1.42
N THR A 467 -1.21 -18.68 -1.50
CA THR A 467 -1.65 -17.32 -1.18
C THR A 467 -2.01 -17.23 0.30
N VAL A 468 -1.39 -16.31 1.03
CA VAL A 468 -1.80 -15.96 2.40
C VAL A 468 -2.76 -14.79 2.32
N MET A 469 -3.90 -14.92 2.99
CA MET A 469 -4.84 -13.83 3.21
C MET A 469 -4.81 -13.44 4.68
N ALA A 470 -4.61 -12.15 4.97
CA ALA A 470 -4.81 -11.56 6.28
C ALA A 470 -6.09 -10.73 6.27
N THR A 471 -7.10 -11.20 7.00
CA THR A 471 -8.41 -10.58 7.11
C THR A 471 -8.53 -9.93 8.46
N TYR A 472 -8.90 -8.65 8.48
CA TYR A 472 -9.20 -7.98 9.74
C TYR A 472 -10.43 -8.64 10.37
N ASP A 473 -10.33 -9.07 11.63
CA ASP A 473 -11.43 -9.72 12.34
C ASP A 473 -11.83 -8.92 13.59
N VAL A 474 -13.11 -8.59 13.63
CA VAL A 474 -13.76 -7.74 14.62
C VAL A 474 -14.06 -8.48 15.91
N ASP A 475 -14.14 -9.81 15.89
CA ASP A 475 -14.54 -10.63 17.05
C ASP A 475 -13.48 -10.63 18.19
N LEU A 476 -12.35 -9.95 18.00
CA LEU A 476 -11.32 -9.76 19.02
C LEU A 476 -11.42 -8.42 19.78
N GLN A 477 -12.41 -7.57 19.48
CA GLN A 477 -12.52 -6.21 20.06
C GLN A 477 -13.82 -5.87 20.82
N ASP A 478 -14.46 -6.84 21.45
CA ASP A 478 -15.25 -6.58 22.67
C ASP A 478 -14.50 -7.00 23.96
N VAL A 479 -13.26 -7.51 23.85
CA VAL A 479 -12.44 -7.98 25.00
C VAL A 479 -11.34 -7.00 25.43
N GLN A 480 -11.01 -5.97 24.65
CA GLN A 480 -9.94 -5.01 24.99
C GLN A 480 -10.38 -3.81 25.85
N GLN A 481 -11.54 -3.85 26.51
CA GLN A 481 -11.89 -2.86 27.53
C GLN A 481 -11.34 -3.18 28.94
N GLU A 482 -10.55 -4.25 29.13
CA GLU A 482 -9.90 -4.55 30.42
C GLU A 482 -8.36 -4.72 30.36
N THR A 483 -7.71 -4.51 29.21
CA THR A 483 -6.25 -4.78 29.07
C THR A 483 -5.40 -3.64 28.49
N GLU A 484 -5.88 -2.38 28.49
CA GLU A 484 -4.99 -1.20 28.39
C GLU A 484 -4.30 -0.90 29.74
N SER A 485 -3.64 -1.91 30.30
CA SER A 485 -2.82 -1.79 31.51
C SER A 485 -1.47 -2.49 31.39
N GLN A 486 -0.92 -2.64 30.18
CA GLN A 486 0.42 -3.23 30.00
C GLN A 486 1.33 -2.36 29.13
N LEU A 487 1.78 -1.26 29.73
CA LEU A 487 3.11 -0.71 29.46
C LEU A 487 4.17 -1.75 29.92
N PRO A 488 5.39 -1.76 29.33
CA PRO A 488 6.47 -2.64 29.75
C PRO A 488 6.70 -2.59 31.26
N GLY A 489 6.97 -3.76 31.86
CA GLY A 489 6.95 -4.05 33.31
C GLY A 489 7.81 -3.22 34.26
N PHE A 490 8.36 -2.08 33.83
CA PHE A 490 8.86 -1.02 34.72
C PHE A 490 7.72 -0.20 35.35
N TRP A 491 6.58 -0.06 34.67
CA TRP A 491 5.48 0.83 35.09
C TRP A 491 4.40 0.17 35.95
N ASN A 492 4.34 -1.16 36.00
CA ASN A 492 3.32 -1.92 36.74
C ASN A 492 3.46 -1.88 38.28
N ASN A 493 4.28 -0.98 38.83
CA ASN A 493 4.52 -0.85 40.27
C ASN A 493 4.26 0.55 40.84
N LEU A 494 3.57 1.43 40.10
CA LEU A 494 3.24 2.78 40.55
C LEU A 494 1.72 2.99 40.58
N ASP A 495 1.07 2.22 41.45
CA ASP A 495 -0.35 2.23 41.73
C ASP A 495 -0.77 3.45 42.59
N ASN A 496 -0.47 4.66 42.12
CA ASN A 496 -0.97 5.91 42.70
C ASN A 496 -1.23 6.94 41.61
N ARG A 497 -2.48 6.91 41.14
CA ARG A 497 -3.08 7.80 40.14
C ARG A 497 -2.80 9.28 40.44
N TRP A 498 -2.45 10.02 39.38
CA TRP A 498 -2.34 11.49 39.27
C TRP A 498 -1.25 12.23 40.07
N GLY A 499 -0.65 11.63 41.11
CA GLY A 499 0.31 12.34 42.00
C GLY A 499 1.79 12.33 41.57
N VAL A 500 2.23 11.34 40.79
CA VAL A 500 3.67 11.11 40.52
C VAL A 500 4.17 11.79 39.24
N ILE A 501 3.28 12.09 38.29
CA ILE A 501 3.64 12.68 36.99
C ILE A 501 4.04 14.16 37.14
N GLY A 502 3.45 14.90 38.09
CA GLY A 502 3.88 16.26 38.46
C GLY A 502 5.33 16.33 38.96
N LEU A 503 5.82 15.26 39.61
CA LEU A 503 7.23 15.17 40.04
C LEU A 503 8.21 15.03 38.87
N GLY A 504 7.79 14.39 37.78
CA GLY A 504 8.62 14.19 36.57
C GLY A 504 8.89 15.50 35.83
N ILE A 505 7.91 16.41 35.80
CA ILE A 505 7.96 17.70 35.10
C ILE A 505 8.96 18.67 35.76
N ALA A 506 9.09 18.64 37.09
CA ALA A 506 10.01 19.48 37.84
C ALA A 506 11.48 18.98 37.80
N LEU A 507 11.69 17.66 37.72
CA LEU A 507 13.03 17.06 37.66
C LEU A 507 13.65 17.18 36.25
N LEU A 508 12.83 17.08 35.18
CA LEU A 508 13.32 17.19 33.80
C LEU A 508 13.70 18.62 33.39
N THR A 509 13.04 19.64 33.96
CA THR A 509 13.41 21.05 33.71
C THR A 509 14.74 21.46 34.38
N GLY A 510 15.14 20.79 35.48
CA GLY A 510 16.41 21.02 36.17
C GLY A 510 17.60 20.22 35.61
N ILE A 511 17.39 18.96 35.17
CA ILE A 511 18.49 18.04 34.85
C ILE A 511 18.92 18.10 33.38
N LEU A 512 18.05 18.50 32.43
CA LEU A 512 18.45 18.70 31.02
C LEU A 512 19.17 20.04 30.76
N GLY A 513 19.50 20.79 31.80
CA GLY A 513 20.17 22.09 31.72
C GLY A 513 21.58 22.05 31.12
N THR A 514 22.22 20.87 31.06
CA THR A 514 23.66 20.72 30.80
C THR A 514 24.02 20.22 29.40
N TYR A 515 23.07 19.73 28.58
CA TYR A 515 23.43 19.01 27.34
C TYR A 515 22.70 19.45 26.05
N ILE A 516 22.02 20.60 26.04
CA ILE A 516 21.23 21.04 24.88
C ILE A 516 21.56 22.48 24.47
N GLY A 517 21.69 22.72 23.15
CA GLY A 517 21.86 24.05 22.58
C GLY A 517 20.72 25.02 22.94
N SER A 518 21.06 26.29 23.23
CA SER A 518 20.10 27.33 23.67
C SER A 518 18.93 27.57 22.70
N LYS A 519 19.10 27.25 21.41
CA LYS A 519 18.07 27.39 20.35
C LYS A 519 16.89 26.43 20.55
N LYS A 520 17.13 25.12 20.72
CA LYS A 520 16.06 24.11 20.89
C LYS A 520 15.25 24.33 22.17
N ARG A 521 15.92 24.76 23.25
CA ARG A 521 15.27 25.17 24.52
C ARG A 521 14.36 26.39 24.40
N ARG A 522 14.61 27.27 23.44
CA ARG A 522 13.74 28.42 23.16
C ARG A 522 12.54 27.99 22.33
N ILE A 523 12.74 27.17 21.29
CA ILE A 523 11.68 26.64 20.44
C ILE A 523 10.65 25.86 21.27
N PHE A 524 11.11 24.92 22.10
CA PHE A 524 10.23 24.14 22.98
C PHE A 524 9.41 24.99 23.95
N ARG A 525 10.02 26.01 24.57
CA ARG A 525 9.28 26.92 25.48
C ARG A 525 8.23 27.74 24.75
N ASN A 526 8.53 28.20 23.53
CA ASN A 526 7.57 28.93 22.72
C ASN A 526 6.37 28.04 22.34
N LEU A 527 6.61 26.79 21.93
CA LEU A 527 5.53 25.83 21.62
C LEU A 527 4.66 25.53 22.82
N LEU A 528 5.26 25.40 24.00
CA LEU A 528 4.52 25.17 25.24
C LEU A 528 3.65 26.39 25.60
N ASP A 529 4.18 27.60 25.44
CA ASP A 529 3.43 28.85 25.65
C ASP A 529 2.29 28.98 24.62
N GLU A 530 2.53 28.71 23.33
CA GLU A 530 1.51 28.70 22.27
C GLU A 530 0.41 27.67 22.54
N SER A 531 0.77 26.47 23.00
CA SER A 531 -0.20 25.43 23.38
C SER A 531 -1.07 25.87 24.57
N ASN A 532 -0.50 26.62 25.52
CA ASN A 532 -1.27 27.17 26.64
C ASN A 532 -2.19 28.33 26.21
N GLU A 533 -1.79 29.13 25.21
CA GLU A 533 -2.63 30.20 24.65
C GLU A 533 -3.90 29.65 23.96
N LEU A 534 -3.88 28.41 23.45
CA LEU A 534 -5.09 27.76 22.91
C LEU A 534 -6.20 27.63 23.95
N VAL A 535 -5.85 27.49 25.23
CA VAL A 535 -6.84 27.41 26.32
C VAL A 535 -7.53 28.75 26.55
N MET A 536 -6.90 29.87 26.20
CA MET A 536 -7.55 31.19 26.26
C MET A 536 -8.58 31.37 25.14
N ASN A 537 -8.29 30.83 23.95
CA ASN A 537 -9.24 30.86 22.84
C ASN A 537 -10.55 30.10 23.16
N LEU A 538 -10.45 29.02 23.95
CA LEU A 538 -11.58 28.27 24.49
C LEU A 538 -12.47 29.14 25.40
N LEU A 539 -11.87 29.94 26.30
CA LEU A 539 -12.61 30.78 27.24
C LEU A 539 -13.21 32.05 26.65
N GLU A 540 -12.60 32.53 25.57
CA GLU A 540 -13.09 33.66 24.77
C GLU A 540 -14.23 33.25 23.81
N GLY A 541 -14.58 31.96 23.76
CA GLY A 541 -15.68 31.44 22.93
C GLY A 541 -15.36 31.44 21.45
N LYS A 542 -14.08 31.29 21.06
CA LYS A 542 -13.69 31.17 19.66
C LYS A 542 -14.09 29.80 19.13
N THR A 543 -14.75 29.77 17.98
CA THR A 543 -15.30 28.57 17.32
C THR A 543 -14.27 27.72 16.58
N ASP A 544 -13.03 28.22 16.40
CA ASP A 544 -12.00 27.58 15.57
C ASP A 544 -11.02 26.70 16.37
N LEU A 545 -11.38 26.28 17.58
CA LEU A 545 -10.41 25.69 18.52
C LEU A 545 -9.84 24.36 18.03
N ASP A 546 -10.66 23.50 17.42
CA ASP A 546 -10.21 22.21 16.89
C ASP A 546 -9.23 22.38 15.71
N ARG A 547 -9.44 23.39 14.87
CA ARG A 547 -8.50 23.77 13.81
C ARG A 547 -7.16 24.21 14.41
N LEU A 548 -7.19 25.06 15.44
CA LEU A 548 -5.98 25.57 16.07
C LEU A 548 -5.20 24.48 16.84
N LEU A 549 -5.89 23.53 17.47
CA LEU A 549 -5.29 22.36 18.13
C LEU A 549 -4.61 21.43 17.11
N ARG A 550 -5.19 21.30 15.92
CA ARG A 550 -4.62 20.51 14.81
C ARG A 550 -3.38 21.18 14.21
N GLU A 551 -3.48 22.47 13.87
CA GLU A 551 -2.35 23.26 13.34
C GLU A 551 -1.15 23.24 14.30
N GLN A 552 -1.40 23.28 15.61
CA GLN A 552 -0.34 23.14 16.60
C GLN A 552 0.24 21.72 16.67
N GLY A 553 -0.60 20.68 16.57
CA GLY A 553 -0.14 19.29 16.50
C GLY A 553 0.75 19.03 15.28
N GLU A 554 0.35 19.50 14.10
CA GLU A 554 1.11 19.40 12.86
C GLU A 554 2.46 20.12 12.97
N LYS A 555 2.46 21.36 13.46
CA LYS A 555 3.68 22.14 13.72
C LYS A 555 4.64 21.44 14.68
N ILE A 556 4.11 20.78 15.73
CA ILE A 556 4.91 20.00 16.68
C ILE A 556 5.51 18.75 15.99
N GLY A 557 4.73 18.06 15.15
CA GLY A 557 5.17 16.91 14.36
C GLY A 557 6.27 17.27 13.35
N GLU A 558 6.11 18.36 12.59
CA GLU A 558 7.12 18.85 11.65
C GLU A 558 8.44 19.18 12.34
N LEU A 559 8.39 19.81 13.52
CA LEU A 559 9.60 20.17 14.27
C LEU A 559 10.31 18.93 14.87
N LEU A 560 9.58 17.85 15.15
CA LEU A 560 10.18 16.57 15.48
C LEU A 560 10.87 15.96 14.27
N HIS A 561 10.20 15.94 13.11
CA HIS A 561 10.73 15.39 11.87
C HIS A 561 12.02 16.09 11.42
N HIS A 562 12.07 17.42 11.54
CA HIS A 562 13.27 18.22 11.25
C HIS A 562 14.34 18.17 12.36
N GLY A 563 14.07 17.49 13.47
CA GLY A 563 14.99 17.33 14.61
C GLY A 563 15.20 18.61 15.43
N ASP A 564 14.32 19.62 15.31
CA ASP A 564 14.38 20.87 16.06
C ASP A 564 13.91 20.71 17.52
N ILE A 565 13.10 19.70 17.80
CA ILE A 565 12.76 19.20 19.14
C ILE A 565 13.14 17.71 19.28
N THR A 566 13.22 17.23 20.52
CA THR A 566 13.50 15.81 20.83
C THR A 566 12.21 15.00 20.98
N GLU A 567 12.28 13.68 20.86
CA GLU A 567 11.13 12.79 21.11
C GLU A 567 10.49 13.02 22.49
N ASN A 568 11.29 13.20 23.53
CA ASN A 568 10.76 13.52 24.87
C ASN A 568 10.01 14.86 24.91
N GLN A 569 10.49 15.87 24.17
CA GLN A 569 9.81 17.16 24.07
C GLN A 569 8.52 17.06 23.26
N PHE A 570 8.52 16.25 22.20
CA PHE A 570 7.33 15.92 21.44
C PHE A 570 6.29 15.24 22.32
N LEU A 571 6.66 14.21 23.09
CA LEU A 571 5.74 13.51 23.99
C LEU A 571 5.10 14.46 25.01
N ILE A 572 5.88 15.38 25.58
CA ILE A 572 5.36 16.38 26.53
C ILE A 572 4.35 17.31 25.85
N LEU A 573 4.68 17.84 24.66
CA LEU A 573 3.80 18.75 23.92
C LEU A 573 2.54 18.06 23.41
N ASN A 574 2.68 16.82 22.91
CA ASN A 574 1.56 16.04 22.41
C ASN A 574 0.60 15.65 23.53
N HIS A 575 1.12 15.16 24.66
CA HIS A 575 0.29 14.89 25.84
C HIS A 575 -0.45 16.14 26.30
N ARG A 576 0.21 17.29 26.27
CA ARG A 576 -0.41 18.56 26.63
C ARG A 576 -1.56 18.95 25.71
N LEU A 577 -1.44 18.72 24.41
CA LEU A 577 -2.52 18.95 23.45
C LEU A 577 -3.70 18.01 23.70
N GLU A 578 -3.45 16.75 24.03
CA GLU A 578 -4.51 15.79 24.39
C GLU A 578 -5.26 16.18 25.67
N GLU A 579 -4.55 16.64 26.70
CA GLU A 579 -5.21 17.16 27.91
C GLU A 579 -6.16 18.32 27.58
N ILE A 580 -5.75 19.22 26.67
CA ILE A 580 -6.58 20.34 26.25
C ILE A 580 -7.79 19.83 25.46
N ARG A 581 -7.60 18.91 24.50
CA ARG A 581 -8.69 18.29 23.73
C ARG A 581 -9.73 17.64 24.62
N GLU A 582 -9.31 16.92 25.65
CA GLU A 582 -10.24 16.23 26.56
C GLU A 582 -11.06 17.23 27.39
N VAL A 583 -10.44 18.32 27.88
CA VAL A 583 -11.16 19.40 28.57
C VAL A 583 -12.17 20.08 27.65
N VAL A 584 -11.78 20.32 26.40
CA VAL A 584 -12.65 20.90 25.35
C VAL A 584 -13.84 19.99 25.06
N LYS A 585 -13.58 18.70 24.81
CA LYS A 585 -14.60 17.68 24.56
C LYS A 585 -15.64 17.63 25.67
N ARG A 586 -15.20 17.66 26.94
CA ARG A 586 -16.11 17.67 28.10
C ARG A 586 -16.95 18.93 28.20
N LEU A 587 -16.37 20.11 27.94
CA LEU A 587 -17.13 21.38 27.94
C LEU A 587 -18.23 21.44 26.86
N PHE A 588 -18.01 20.77 25.73
CA PHE A 588 -19.01 20.71 24.65
C PHE A 588 -20.07 19.63 24.84
N THR A 589 -19.75 18.55 25.54
CA THR A 589 -20.64 17.40 25.72
C THR A 589 -21.47 17.45 27.01
N ASP A 590 -21.06 18.24 28.00
CA ASP A 590 -21.74 18.38 29.29
C ASP A 590 -22.24 19.82 29.51
N GLU A 591 -23.57 20.01 29.38
CA GLU A 591 -24.22 21.31 29.58
C GLU A 591 -24.02 21.90 30.99
N SER A 592 -23.75 21.06 32.01
CA SER A 592 -23.55 21.51 33.39
C SER A 592 -22.26 22.29 33.59
N LEU A 593 -21.23 21.98 32.78
CA LEU A 593 -19.94 22.67 32.79
C LEU A 593 -20.01 24.06 32.14
N GLN A 594 -21.10 24.38 31.44
CA GLN A 594 -21.35 25.69 30.84
C GLN A 594 -22.03 26.67 31.81
N ALA A 595 -22.31 26.26 33.06
CA ALA A 595 -22.91 27.12 34.07
C ALA A 595 -22.05 28.39 34.34
N PRO A 596 -22.65 29.58 34.49
CA PRO A 596 -21.90 30.84 34.62
C PRO A 596 -20.86 30.87 35.75
N GLU A 597 -21.11 30.13 36.82
CA GLU A 597 -20.24 30.02 37.99
C GLU A 597 -19.01 29.15 37.71
N VAL A 598 -19.19 28.04 36.98
CA VAL A 598 -18.11 27.15 36.53
C VAL A 598 -17.26 27.87 35.49
N MET A 599 -17.89 28.53 34.52
CA MET A 599 -17.19 29.34 33.50
C MET A 599 -16.43 30.53 34.10
N SER A 600 -16.93 31.13 35.19
CA SER A 600 -16.21 32.19 35.91
C SER A 600 -15.00 31.63 36.66
N GLY A 601 -15.12 30.46 37.30
CA GLY A 601 -13.99 29.79 37.96
C GLY A 601 -12.92 29.34 36.96
N LEU A 602 -13.35 28.82 35.80
CA LEU A 602 -12.46 28.49 34.69
C LEU A 602 -11.70 29.73 34.19
N ARG A 603 -12.38 30.86 33.99
CA ARG A 603 -11.72 32.13 33.58
C ARG A 603 -10.75 32.68 34.62
N GLU A 604 -11.00 32.47 35.91
CA GLU A 604 -10.11 32.92 36.99
C GLU A 604 -8.83 32.07 37.04
N ILE A 605 -8.96 30.75 36.84
CA ILE A 605 -7.84 29.80 36.88
C ILE A 605 -6.98 29.87 35.62
N LEU A 606 -7.58 30.20 34.48
CA LEU A 606 -6.92 30.23 33.19
C LEU A 606 -6.50 31.65 32.77
N GLY A 607 -6.86 32.69 33.55
CA GLY A 607 -6.85 34.09 33.12
C GLY A 607 -5.48 34.70 32.77
N ASP A 608 -4.37 34.06 33.12
CA ASP A 608 -3.01 34.48 32.74
C ASP A 608 -2.46 33.74 31.51
N GLY A 609 -3.23 32.81 30.94
CA GLY A 609 -2.88 32.00 29.78
C GLY A 609 -1.80 30.96 30.04
N LYS A 610 -1.39 30.71 31.30
CA LYS A 610 -0.34 29.74 31.66
C LYS A 610 -0.82 28.83 32.78
N ILE A 611 -1.42 27.69 32.43
CA ILE A 611 -1.91 26.75 33.43
C ILE A 611 -0.74 26.06 34.15
N THR A 612 -0.51 26.45 35.39
CA THR A 612 0.41 25.77 36.32
C THR A 612 -0.20 24.47 36.84
N GLU A 613 0.63 23.59 37.41
CA GLU A 613 0.17 22.34 38.05
C GLU A 613 -0.91 22.60 39.13
N ARG A 614 -0.79 23.73 39.84
CA ARG A 614 -1.75 24.14 40.86
C ARG A 614 -3.11 24.48 40.25
N GLU A 615 -3.10 25.22 39.16
CA GLU A 615 -4.30 25.63 38.43
C GLU A 615 -4.96 24.41 37.77
N TYR A 616 -4.17 23.50 37.22
CA TYR A 616 -4.70 22.24 36.67
C TYR A 616 -5.43 21.38 37.70
N ARG A 617 -4.87 21.22 38.91
CA ARG A 617 -5.58 20.52 39.99
C ARG A 617 -6.85 21.24 40.42
N GLN A 618 -6.89 22.57 40.33
CA GLN A 618 -8.09 23.35 40.61
C GLN A 618 -9.16 23.16 39.51
N LEU A 619 -8.75 23.05 38.24
CA LEU A 619 -9.64 22.72 37.12
C LEU A 619 -10.31 21.36 37.31
N LEU A 620 -9.53 20.32 37.61
CA LEU A 620 -10.05 18.97 37.84
C LEU A 620 -11.04 18.95 39.01
N HIS A 621 -10.71 19.63 40.12
CA HIS A 621 -11.63 19.75 41.25
C HIS A 621 -12.93 20.52 40.93
N LEU A 622 -12.91 21.48 40.01
CA LEU A 622 -14.09 22.22 39.57
C LEU A 622 -14.98 21.37 38.65
N VAL A 623 -14.36 20.62 37.73
CA VAL A 623 -15.04 19.70 36.81
C VAL A 623 -15.67 18.54 37.57
N ASP A 624 -14.93 17.91 38.49
CA ASP A 624 -15.43 16.79 39.31
C ASP A 624 -16.60 17.23 40.23
N ARG A 625 -16.51 18.43 40.83
CA ARG A 625 -17.61 18.98 41.65
C ARG A 625 -18.88 19.31 40.87
N ALA A 626 -18.74 19.72 39.61
CA ALA A 626 -19.88 20.02 38.74
C ALA A 626 -20.62 18.72 38.36
N GLY A 627 -19.87 17.64 38.09
CA GLY A 627 -20.42 16.30 37.87
C GLY A 627 -21.08 15.69 39.11
N GLU A 628 -20.51 15.87 40.31
CA GLU A 628 -21.06 15.31 41.56
C GLU A 628 -22.38 15.95 42.03
N GLN A 629 -22.68 17.20 41.63
CA GLN A 629 -23.95 17.86 41.99
C GLN A 629 -25.20 17.26 41.32
N GLN A 630 -25.03 16.26 40.45
CA GLN A 630 -26.11 15.55 39.78
C GLN A 630 -26.49 14.21 40.44
N GLU A 631 -25.67 13.66 41.36
CA GLU A 631 -25.98 12.42 42.08
C GLU A 631 -26.71 12.63 43.43
N VAL A 632 -27.17 13.84 43.74
CA VAL A 632 -27.97 14.16 44.95
C VAL A 632 -29.37 14.65 44.62
#